data_AF-T0ZJM6-F1
#
_entry.id   AF-T0ZJM6-F1
#
_cell.length_a   1.000
_cell.length_b   1.000
_cell.length_c   1.000
_cell.angle_alpha   90.00
_cell.angle_beta   90.00
_cell.angle_gamma   90.00
#
_symmetry.space_group_name_H-M   'P 1'
#
loop_
_entity.id
_entity.type
_entity.pdbx_description
1 polymer ?
#
loop_
_entity_poly.entity_id
_entity_poly.type
_entity_poly.pdbx_seq_one_letter_code
_entity_poly.pdbx_strand_id
1 'polypeptide(L)' 'LDGRTFVLPDDVKLLAVPALAHRIVVKAEPWIRGVRSEAIVDQCLAQTPVPKARG' A
#
# COMPACT_ATOMS: atom_id res chain seq x y z
N LEU A 1 -6.62 0.50 15.71
CA LEU A 1 -6.51 1.93 16.07
C LEU A 1 -6.42 1.98 17.58
N ASP A 2 -5.24 2.23 18.13
CA ASP A 2 -4.87 2.01 19.54
C ASP A 2 -5.50 3.04 20.49
N GLY A 3 -6.83 3.15 20.48
CA GLY A 3 -7.59 4.17 21.21
C GLY A 3 -7.47 5.60 20.64
N ARG A 4 -6.75 5.79 19.53
CA ARG A 4 -6.62 7.09 18.84
C ARG A 4 -7.91 7.45 18.09
N THR A 5 -8.29 8.73 18.14
CA THR A 5 -9.46 9.28 17.42
C THR A 5 -9.16 9.70 15.99
N PHE A 6 -7.91 9.55 15.55
CA PHE A 6 -7.44 9.91 14.23
C PHE A 6 -6.49 8.83 13.67
N VAL A 7 -6.41 8.80 12.35
CA VAL A 7 -5.58 7.84 11.60
C VAL A 7 -4.21 8.45 11.35
N LEU A 8 -3.16 7.68 11.60
CA LEU A 8 -1.79 8.01 11.23
C LEU A 8 -1.45 7.41 9.85
N PRO A 9 -0.47 7.97 9.13
CA PRO A 9 0.03 7.39 7.89
C PRO A 9 0.41 5.91 8.01
N ASP A 10 0.96 5.49 9.16
CA ASP A 10 1.35 4.10 9.39
C ASP A 10 0.15 3.15 9.50
N ASP A 11 -0.99 3.62 10.01
CA ASP A 11 -2.23 2.82 10.00
C ASP A 11 -2.70 2.57 8.57
N VAL A 12 -2.57 3.57 7.69
CA VAL A 12 -2.91 3.43 6.26
C VAL A 12 -1.97 2.45 5.58
N LYS A 13 -0.67 2.57 5.83
CA LYS A 13 0.34 1.65 5.26
C LYS A 13 0.10 0.20 5.69
N LEU A 14 -0.25 -0.04 6.95
CA LEU A 14 -0.55 -1.37 7.46
C LEU A 14 -1.70 -2.05 6.71
N LEU A 15 -2.70 -1.27 6.30
CA LEU A 15 -3.89 -1.77 5.61
C LEU A 15 -3.79 -1.74 4.08
N ALA A 16 -2.78 -1.07 3.52
CA ALA A 16 -2.70 -0.83 2.07
C ALA A 16 -2.65 -2.12 1.25
N VAL A 17 -1.77 -3.07 1.58
CA VAL A 17 -1.66 -4.36 0.89
C VAL A 17 -2.96 -5.18 1.01
N PRO A 18 -3.47 -5.51 2.22
CA PRO A 18 -4.68 -6.31 2.33
C PRO A 18 -5.92 -5.61 1.73
N ALA A 19 -5.99 -4.27 1.71
CA ALA A 19 -7.11 -3.52 1.14
C ALA A 19 -7.04 -3.35 -0.39
N LEU A 20 -5.84 -3.29 -0.98
CA LEU A 20 -5.66 -2.92 -2.40
C LEU A 20 -5.17 -4.05 -3.29
N ALA A 21 -4.37 -5.00 -2.79
CA ALA A 21 -3.71 -6.00 -3.63
C ALA A 21 -4.72 -6.88 -4.41
N HIS A 22 -5.82 -7.26 -3.78
CA HIS A 22 -6.89 -8.04 -4.42
C HIS A 22 -7.75 -7.23 -5.41
N ARG A 23 -7.56 -5.90 -5.47
CA ARG A 23 -8.28 -4.98 -6.37
C ARG A 23 -7.48 -4.64 -7.63
N ILE A 24 -6.25 -5.12 -7.73
CA ILE A 24 -5.35 -4.87 -8.86
C ILE A 24 -5.38 -6.07 -9.79
N VAL A 25 -5.69 -5.83 -11.06
CA VAL A 25 -5.60 -6.84 -12.11
C VAL A 25 -4.25 -6.71 -12.82
N VAL A 26 -3.36 -7.68 -12.61
CA VAL A 26 -2.07 -7.75 -13.31
C VAL A 26 -2.29 -8.42 -14.66
N LYS A 27 -1.73 -7.83 -15.72
CA LYS A 27 -1.74 -8.45 -17.06
C LYS A 27 -1.01 -9.81 -17.03
N ALA A 28 -1.35 -10.68 -17.98
CA ALA A 28 -0.82 -12.05 -18.03
C ALA A 28 0.72 -12.08 -18.15
N GLU A 29 1.32 -11.31 -19.06
CA GLU A 29 2.76 -11.39 -19.28
C GLU A 29 3.60 -11.00 -18.04
N PRO A 30 3.32 -9.90 -17.33
CA PRO A 30 4.00 -9.60 -16.06
C PRO A 30 3.73 -10.63 -14.96
N TRP A 31 2.50 -11.13 -14.84
CA TRP A 31 2.15 -12.11 -13.81
C TRP A 31 2.91 -13.43 -13.99
N ILE A 32 3.04 -13.90 -15.24
CA ILE A 32 3.86 -15.08 -15.58
C ILE A 32 5.33 -14.85 -15.21
N ARG A 33 5.85 -13.63 -15.36
CA ARG A 33 7.21 -13.25 -14.92
C ARG A 33 7.35 -13.06 -13.40
N GLY A 34 6.32 -13.38 -12.62
CA GLY A 34 6.36 -13.33 -11.17
C GLY A 34 5.93 -11.99 -10.56
N VAL A 35 5.42 -11.04 -11.34
CA VAL A 35 4.84 -9.81 -10.79
C VAL A 35 3.57 -10.17 -10.00
N ARG A 36 3.47 -9.64 -8.79
CA ARG A 36 2.34 -9.84 -7.87
C ARG A 36 1.76 -8.50 -7.48
N SER A 37 0.45 -8.45 -7.21
CA SER A 37 -0.23 -7.19 -6.90
C SER A 37 0.21 -6.60 -5.56
N GLU A 38 0.59 -7.44 -4.60
CA GLU A 38 1.19 -7.04 -3.32
C GLU A 38 2.48 -6.23 -3.55
N ALA A 39 3.37 -6.75 -4.41
CA ALA A 39 4.63 -6.08 -4.74
C ALA A 39 4.42 -4.73 -5.44
N ILE A 40 3.34 -4.58 -6.23
CA ILE A 40 2.97 -3.30 -6.84
C ILE A 40 2.56 -2.29 -5.75
N VAL A 41 1.72 -2.71 -4.80
CA VAL A 41 1.30 -1.85 -3.70
C VAL A 41 2.49 -1.42 -2.85
N ASP A 42 3.38 -2.36 -2.50
CA ASP A 42 4.59 -2.06 -1.74
C ASP A 42 5.52 -1.08 -2.47
N GLN A 43 5.72 -1.24 -3.78
CA GLN A 43 6.50 -0.31 -4.58
C GLN A 43 5.88 1.09 -4.63
N CYS A 44 4.54 1.19 -4.72
CA CYS A 44 3.85 2.47 -4.66
C CYS A 44 4.04 3.14 -3.29
N LEU A 45 3.90 2.39 -2.19
CA LEU A 45 4.11 2.90 -0.84
C LEU A 45 5.55 3.39 -0.62
N ALA A 46 6.55 2.66 -1.11
CA ALA A 46 7.96 3.05 -0.99
C ALA A 46 8.27 4.38 -1.68
N GLN A 47 7.55 4.72 -2.75
CA GLN A 47 7.72 5.96 -3.51
C GLN A 47 6.80 7.09 -3.03
N THR A 48 5.82 6.79 -2.17
CA THR A 48 4.87 7.77 -1.68
C THR A 48 5.40 8.43 -0.40
N PRO A 49 5.73 9.74 -0.42
CA PRO A 49 6.22 10.42 0.77
C PRO A 49 5.13 10.48 1.84
N VAL A 50 5.52 10.22 3.10
CA VAL A 50 4.64 10.50 4.24
C VAL A 50 4.61 12.00 4.47
N PRO A 51 3.43 12.63 4.57
CA PRO A 51 3.34 14.03 4.93
C PRO A 51 4.04 14.27 6.27
N LYS A 52 5.05 15.15 6.27
CA LYS A 52 5.59 15.68 7.53
C LYS A 52 4.51 16.56 8.11
N ALA A 53 4.09 16.29 9.34
CA ALA A 53 3.22 17.22 10.06
C ALA A 53 3.88 18.60 10.02
N ARG A 54 3.19 19.61 9.48
CA ARG A 54 3.56 21.00 9.78
C ARG A 54 3.34 21.13 11.28
N GLY A 55 4.45 21.22 12.02
CA GLY A 55 4.42 21.69 13.41
C GLY A 55 3.90 23.12 13.46
#